data_AF-A0A7S1RT60-F1
#
_entry.id   AF-A0A7S1RT60-F1
#
_cell.length_a   1.000
_cell.length_b   1.000
_cell.length_c   1.000
_cell.angle_alpha   90.00
_cell.angle_beta   90.00
_cell.angle_gamma   90.00
#
_symmetry.space_group_name_H-M   'P 1'
#
loop_
_entity.id
_entity.type
_entity.pdbx_description
1 polymer ?
#
loop_
_entity_poly.entity_id
_entity_poly.type
_entity_poly.pdbx_seq_one_letter_code
_entity_poly.pdbx_strand_id
1 'polypeptide(L)'
;GGAAWNLPVLRNAVLRSSDGLMDPAELLSAADELKVVFLFYSPSTDVFSLAELSYDLTTSPVRGELALLYGTKSGAPFYVFATLSLLLALLIIVLELLRVLAARKLPTVEQELAQLQHTGELHDHFAVPRPRAAAPLDAAVFFTVGCSFAVLVYTAVAMAEQSKVQAQIEEQADALLRTDDLAERVESLGVFADAMWEQHLLSVAGTVLGCLLAIMVNVHLRFHIRVAIIVHTLLRSISPLLHFLVIFMISFFALGFAASQSLATERSDFSGLGSLSQTQFDFLLGNRPSSEGGAATVQVVYQSVFMIFMMLVMFNVFLAIIMDSYSTEVQHVQDIKVEFTLFYDVWLLASQAVNLRWSRDKRWMFVLLLARTPEERPSISSEEDLKRLVAACPGVEAIEGGWLFRHEVYGDTTFSGDDLARFFGFYGSMPILHMPEAADEAQTEDKLGGGGLPIMRTPEAADEARTEDKLGNLAI
;
A
#
# COMPACT_ATOMS: atom_id res chain seq x y z
N GLY A 1 31.21 10.88 -0.55
CA GLY A 1 29.93 10.21 -0.29
C GLY A 1 29.19 10.95 0.79
N GLY A 2 28.42 11.94 0.40
CA GLY A 2 27.48 12.66 1.23
C GLY A 2 26.60 13.34 0.22
N ALA A 3 25.32 12.98 0.17
CA ALA A 3 24.36 13.84 -0.49
C ALA A 3 24.43 15.14 0.30
N ALA A 4 25.22 16.10 -0.21
CA ALA A 4 25.05 17.48 0.16
C ALA A 4 23.58 17.74 -0.14
N TRP A 5 22.77 17.79 0.90
CA TRP A 5 21.54 18.52 0.83
C TRP A 5 22.00 19.90 0.42
N ASN A 6 21.88 20.19 -0.89
CA ASN A 6 22.04 21.52 -1.42
C ASN A 6 20.88 22.29 -0.78
N LEU A 7 21.10 22.74 0.46
CA LEU A 7 20.28 23.72 1.12
C LEU A 7 20.07 24.82 0.07
N PRO A 8 18.82 25.19 -0.24
CA PRO A 8 18.52 26.28 -1.17
C PRO A 8 19.27 27.57 -0.80
N VAL A 9 19.75 27.67 0.44
CA VAL A 9 20.62 28.72 0.97
C VAL A 9 21.84 28.99 0.08
N LEU A 10 22.48 27.99 -0.55
CA LEU A 10 23.60 28.24 -1.47
C LEU A 10 23.16 28.73 -2.86
N ARG A 11 21.89 28.53 -3.24
CA ARG A 11 21.35 29.10 -4.49
C ARG A 11 21.14 30.62 -4.39
N ASN A 12 21.14 31.13 -3.17
CA ASN A 12 21.01 32.53 -2.82
C ASN A 12 22.20 32.94 -1.94
N ALA A 13 23.43 32.87 -2.48
CA ALA A 13 24.51 33.70 -1.95
C ALA A 13 24.15 35.17 -2.23
N VAL A 14 23.22 35.70 -1.43
CA VAL A 14 22.77 37.09 -1.51
C VAL A 14 23.81 37.90 -0.79
N LEU A 15 24.74 38.47 -1.57
CA LEU A 15 25.56 39.60 -1.14
C LEU A 15 24.60 40.74 -0.76
N ARG A 16 24.38 40.95 0.54
CA ARG A 16 23.51 42.00 1.06
C ARG A 16 24.31 42.96 1.91
N SER A 17 24.38 44.21 1.46
CA SER A 17 24.77 45.36 2.28
C SER A 17 23.64 45.64 3.28
N SER A 18 23.97 46.24 4.44
CA SER A 18 23.00 46.62 5.48
C SER A 18 21.83 47.48 4.96
N ASP A 19 21.98 48.08 3.77
CA ASP A 19 21.07 49.10 3.24
C ASP A 19 20.19 48.65 2.06
N GLY A 20 20.17 47.35 1.71
CA GLY A 20 19.25 46.78 0.72
C GLY A 20 19.92 46.07 -0.47
N LEU A 21 19.09 45.64 -1.44
CA LEU A 21 19.52 44.94 -2.67
C LEU A 21 20.28 45.91 -3.60
N MET A 22 21.61 45.95 -3.47
CA MET A 22 22.52 46.61 -4.42
C MET A 22 22.97 45.64 -5.51
N ASP A 23 23.32 46.17 -6.68
CA ASP A 23 23.91 45.42 -7.79
C ASP A 23 25.25 44.82 -7.32
N PRO A 24 25.52 43.51 -7.46
CA PRO A 24 26.72 42.84 -6.93
C PRO A 24 28.05 43.51 -7.30
N ALA A 25 28.12 44.22 -8.43
CA ALA A 25 29.30 44.97 -8.84
C ALA A 25 29.56 46.24 -8.00
N GLU A 26 28.50 46.96 -7.58
CA GLU A 26 28.62 48.14 -6.71
C GLU A 26 28.97 47.71 -5.28
N LEU A 27 28.39 46.60 -4.81
CA LEU A 27 28.61 46.06 -3.48
C LEU A 27 30.05 45.56 -3.29
N LEU A 28 30.63 44.92 -4.31
CA LEU A 28 32.05 44.53 -4.34
C LEU A 28 33.01 45.73 -4.37
N SER A 29 32.58 46.89 -4.89
CA SER A 29 33.41 48.10 -4.96
C SER A 29 33.37 48.95 -3.69
N ALA A 30 32.35 48.76 -2.85
CA ALA A 30 32.12 49.54 -1.62
C ALA A 30 32.43 48.78 -0.33
N ALA A 31 32.58 47.45 -0.40
CA ALA A 31 32.89 46.63 0.77
C ALA A 31 34.41 46.58 1.02
N ASP A 32 34.83 46.93 2.24
CA ASP A 32 36.23 46.79 2.67
C ASP A 32 36.56 45.33 3.04
N GLU A 33 35.56 44.54 3.41
CA GLU A 33 35.70 43.13 3.82
C GLU A 33 34.57 42.28 3.21
N LEU A 34 34.93 41.14 2.63
CA LEU A 34 34.02 40.11 2.11
C LEU A 34 34.11 38.86 2.99
N LYS A 35 33.05 38.54 3.74
CA LYS A 35 32.96 37.31 4.54
C LYS A 35 32.14 36.26 3.81
N VAL A 36 32.71 35.08 3.63
CA VAL A 36 32.04 33.90 3.08
C VAL A 36 31.88 32.88 4.17
N VAL A 37 30.64 32.56 4.54
CA VAL A 37 30.33 31.58 5.57
C VAL A 37 29.82 30.31 4.91
N PHE A 38 30.53 29.20 5.14
CA PHE A 38 30.11 27.86 4.75
C PHE A 38 29.54 27.15 5.96
N LEU A 39 28.32 26.65 5.83
CA LEU A 39 27.69 25.80 6.83
C LEU A 39 27.68 24.38 6.29
N PHE A 40 28.35 23.47 6.98
CA PHE A 40 28.35 22.04 6.66
C PHE A 40 27.59 21.29 7.75
N TYR A 41 26.63 20.45 7.33
CA TYR A 41 25.98 19.48 8.20
C TYR A 41 26.34 18.07 7.74
N SER A 42 26.82 17.24 8.66
CA SER A 42 27.06 15.82 8.43
C SER A 42 26.01 14.99 9.18
N PRO A 43 24.98 14.46 8.50
CA PRO A 43 23.89 13.71 9.13
C PRO A 43 24.36 12.43 9.82
N SER A 44 25.44 11.81 9.33
CA SER A 44 25.95 10.54 9.87
C SER A 44 26.69 10.69 11.19
N THR A 45 27.25 11.87 11.44
CA THR A 45 28.04 12.17 12.64
C THR A 45 27.34 13.18 13.56
N ASP A 46 26.22 13.75 13.11
CA ASP A 46 25.48 14.82 13.78
C ASP A 46 26.37 16.03 14.13
N VAL A 47 27.31 16.34 13.23
CA VAL A 47 28.27 17.44 13.40
C VAL A 47 27.90 18.56 12.45
N PHE A 48 27.75 19.75 13.03
CA PHE A 48 27.73 21.01 12.30
C PHE A 48 29.14 21.58 12.28
N SER A 49 29.58 22.03 11.11
CA SER A 49 30.85 22.72 10.94
C SER A 49 30.57 24.02 10.21
N LEU A 50 30.77 25.12 10.92
CA LEU A 50 30.85 26.44 10.32
C LEU A 50 32.29 26.65 9.84
N ALA A 51 32.48 27.14 8.62
CA ALA A 51 33.76 27.59 8.12
C ALA A 51 33.58 29.01 7.58
N GLU A 52 34.29 29.96 8.16
CA GLU A 52 34.26 31.36 7.72
C GLU A 52 35.52 31.69 6.94
N LEU A 53 35.35 32.49 5.90
CA LEU A 53 36.44 32.92 5.02
C LEU A 53 36.30 34.41 4.79
N SER A 54 37.09 35.18 5.53
CA SER A 54 37.12 36.64 5.44
C SER A 54 38.18 37.08 4.45
N TYR A 55 37.80 37.93 3.52
CA TYR A 55 38.66 38.56 2.52
C TYR A 55 38.67 40.06 2.78
N ASP A 56 39.79 40.59 3.25
CA ASP A 56 40.02 42.03 3.25
C ASP A 56 40.33 42.45 1.81
N LEU A 57 39.46 43.29 1.23
CA LEU A 57 39.58 43.75 -0.16
C LEU A 57 40.58 44.92 -0.29
N THR A 58 40.95 45.55 0.82
CA THR A 58 41.83 46.73 0.86
C THR A 58 43.30 46.37 1.04
N THR A 59 43.59 45.27 1.74
CA THR A 59 44.96 44.80 1.96
C THR A 59 45.18 43.43 1.31
N SER A 60 46.08 43.35 0.32
CA SER A 60 46.48 42.07 -0.30
C SER A 60 47.37 41.25 0.65
N PRO A 61 46.80 40.64 1.68
CA PRO A 61 46.80 39.18 1.74
C PRO A 61 45.47 38.59 2.25
N VAL A 62 45.04 37.48 1.64
CA VAL A 62 43.90 36.67 2.08
C VAL A 62 44.13 36.18 3.51
N ARG A 63 43.34 36.64 4.47
CA ARG A 63 43.39 36.19 5.87
C ARG A 63 42.22 35.25 6.14
N GLY A 64 42.34 34.00 5.72
CA GLY A 64 41.35 32.98 6.02
C GLY A 64 41.45 32.51 7.47
N GLU A 65 40.50 32.88 8.32
CA GLU A 65 40.38 32.38 9.69
C GLU A 65 39.33 31.26 9.73
N LEU A 66 39.79 30.00 9.69
CA LEU A 66 38.91 28.83 9.77
C LEU A 66 38.49 28.60 11.24
N ALA A 67 37.39 29.22 11.66
CA ALA A 67 36.78 28.94 12.97
C ALA A 67 35.87 27.70 12.89
N LEU A 68 36.38 26.53 13.31
CA LEU A 68 35.59 25.29 13.35
C LEU A 68 34.77 25.25 14.64
N LEU A 69 33.53 25.72 14.56
CA LEU A 69 32.59 25.70 15.68
C LEU A 69 31.85 24.36 15.69
N TYR A 70 31.82 23.71 16.86
CA TYR A 70 31.03 22.49 17.09
C TYR A 70 29.90 22.81 18.07
N GLY A 71 28.66 22.56 17.66
CA GLY A 71 27.49 22.59 18.54
C GLY A 71 27.16 21.18 19.01
N THR A 72 26.86 21.01 20.30
CA THR A 72 26.24 19.78 20.82
C THR A 72 24.87 20.11 21.39
N LYS A 73 23.91 19.22 21.11
CA LYS A 73 22.49 19.27 21.50
C LYS A 73 22.22 19.91 22.86
N SER A 74 21.31 20.89 22.91
CA SER A 74 20.72 21.38 24.16
C SER A 74 19.24 20.95 24.20
N GLY A 75 18.77 20.48 25.34
CA GLY A 75 17.54 19.68 25.40
C GLY A 75 16.22 20.42 25.07
N ALA A 76 15.36 19.71 24.32
CA ALA A 76 13.88 19.69 24.24
C ALA A 76 13.10 21.04 24.29
N PRO A 77 12.10 21.28 23.40
CA PRO A 77 10.98 20.34 23.18
C PRO A 77 10.25 20.41 21.80
N PHE A 78 10.17 19.32 21.03
CA PHE A 78 9.05 19.08 20.09
C PHE A 78 8.59 17.61 20.05
N TYR A 79 8.61 16.95 21.22
CA TYR A 79 8.11 15.57 21.35
C TYR A 79 6.62 15.44 21.04
N VAL A 80 5.83 16.51 21.09
CA VAL A 80 4.36 16.42 20.99
C VAL A 80 3.92 15.84 19.65
N PHE A 81 4.49 16.27 18.52
CA PHE A 81 4.02 15.77 17.22
C PHE A 81 4.52 14.35 16.91
N ALA A 82 5.78 14.06 17.22
CA ALA A 82 6.34 12.71 17.09
C ALA A 82 5.61 11.72 18.02
N THR A 83 5.31 12.12 19.26
CA THR A 83 4.54 11.29 20.20
C THR A 83 3.09 11.14 19.75
N LEU A 84 2.44 12.18 19.23
CA LEU A 84 1.07 12.08 18.71
C LEU A 84 0.99 11.15 17.48
N SER A 85 1.98 11.23 16.60
CA SER A 85 2.12 10.36 15.43
C SER A 85 2.36 8.90 15.85
N LEU A 86 3.23 8.68 16.84
CA LEU A 86 3.51 7.35 17.38
C LEU A 86 2.30 6.78 18.14
N LEU A 87 1.56 7.62 18.85
CA LEU A 87 0.34 7.26 19.59
C LEU A 87 -0.80 6.93 18.63
N LEU A 88 -0.93 7.67 17.51
CA LEU A 88 -1.86 7.35 16.43
C LEU A 88 -1.49 6.02 15.76
N ALA A 89 -0.21 5.79 15.47
CA ALA A 89 0.27 4.52 14.92
C ALA A 89 -0.03 3.35 15.88
N LEU A 90 0.28 3.52 17.17
CA LEU A 90 0.01 2.53 18.21
C LEU A 90 -1.49 2.28 18.35
N LEU A 91 -2.32 3.31 18.33
CA LEU A 91 -3.77 3.18 18.39
C LEU A 91 -4.30 2.36 17.21
N ILE A 92 -3.82 2.61 15.99
CA ILE A 92 -4.20 1.84 14.79
C ILE A 92 -3.78 0.38 14.94
N ILE A 93 -2.54 0.12 15.39
CA ILE A 93 -2.04 -1.25 15.62
C ILE A 93 -2.88 -1.96 16.70
N VAL A 94 -3.19 -1.28 17.81
CA VAL A 94 -4.00 -1.84 18.92
C VAL A 94 -5.41 -2.13 18.45
N LEU A 95 -6.03 -1.24 17.68
CA LEU A 95 -7.37 -1.46 17.12
C LEU A 95 -7.40 -2.67 16.18
N GLU A 96 -6.40 -2.83 15.32
CA GLU A 96 -6.28 -4.02 14.47
C GLU A 96 -5.99 -5.29 15.27
N LEU A 97 -5.14 -5.23 16.29
CA LEU A 97 -4.90 -6.38 17.17
C LEU A 97 -6.19 -6.79 17.91
N LEU A 98 -6.95 -5.82 18.42
CA LEU A 98 -8.24 -6.07 19.07
C LEU A 98 -9.25 -6.67 18.09
N ARG A 99 -9.26 -6.20 16.83
CA ARG A 99 -10.08 -6.78 15.77
C ARG A 99 -9.69 -8.23 15.48
N VAL A 100 -8.41 -8.53 15.36
CA VAL A 100 -7.89 -9.90 15.17
C VAL A 100 -8.22 -10.78 16.38
N LEU A 101 -8.10 -10.27 17.60
CA LEU A 101 -8.42 -11.01 18.83
C LEU A 101 -9.94 -11.23 18.97
N ALA A 102 -10.76 -10.26 18.58
CA ALA A 102 -12.21 -10.42 18.52
C ALA A 102 -12.62 -11.44 17.46
N ALA A 103 -11.95 -11.45 16.30
CA ALA A 103 -12.13 -12.47 15.27
C ALA A 103 -11.68 -13.87 15.76
N ARG A 104 -10.64 -13.95 16.59
CA ARG A 104 -10.21 -15.19 17.26
C ARG A 104 -11.16 -15.71 18.34
N LYS A 105 -12.27 -15.01 18.66
CA LYS A 105 -13.37 -15.56 19.47
C LYS A 105 -14.47 -16.24 18.65
N LEU A 106 -14.44 -16.16 17.31
CA LEU A 106 -15.29 -16.98 16.44
C LEU A 106 -14.90 -18.48 16.26
N PRO A 107 -13.70 -19.00 16.59
CA PRO A 107 -13.31 -20.35 16.20
C PRO A 107 -14.03 -21.44 16.99
N THR A 108 -14.71 -21.11 18.10
CA THR A 108 -15.57 -22.06 18.82
C THR A 108 -16.74 -22.50 17.95
N VAL A 109 -17.29 -21.60 17.15
CA VAL A 109 -18.37 -21.90 16.18
C VAL A 109 -17.83 -22.62 14.95
N GLU A 110 -16.60 -22.29 14.51
CA GLU A 110 -15.96 -22.98 13.37
C GLU A 110 -15.57 -24.43 13.69
N GLN A 111 -15.18 -24.74 14.93
CA GLN A 111 -14.90 -26.10 15.37
C GLN A 111 -16.18 -26.95 15.42
N GLU A 112 -17.30 -26.39 15.86
CA GLU A 112 -18.60 -27.08 15.86
C GLU A 112 -19.13 -27.29 14.43
N LEU A 113 -19.00 -26.31 13.54
CA LEU A 113 -19.38 -26.46 12.13
C LEU A 113 -18.52 -27.49 11.39
N ALA A 114 -17.21 -27.55 11.70
CA ALA A 114 -16.31 -28.57 11.14
C ALA A 114 -16.64 -29.98 11.66
N GLN A 115 -17.12 -30.11 12.91
CA GLN A 115 -17.63 -31.36 13.44
C GLN A 115 -18.94 -31.79 12.75
N LEU A 116 -19.84 -30.85 12.45
CA LEU A 116 -21.09 -31.12 11.71
C LEU A 116 -20.87 -31.43 10.22
N GLN A 117 -19.82 -30.92 9.59
CA GLN A 117 -19.43 -31.35 8.24
C GLN A 117 -18.86 -32.78 8.25
N HIS A 118 -18.15 -33.17 9.30
CA HIS A 118 -17.58 -34.51 9.43
C HIS A 118 -18.61 -35.60 9.72
N THR A 119 -19.80 -35.27 10.24
CA THR A 119 -20.87 -36.24 10.50
C THR A 119 -21.63 -36.69 9.24
N GLY A 120 -21.29 -36.17 8.05
CA GLY A 120 -21.74 -36.72 6.77
C GLY A 120 -23.17 -36.38 6.35
N GLU A 121 -23.89 -35.55 7.12
CA GLU A 121 -25.26 -35.12 6.78
C GLU A 121 -25.31 -33.94 5.80
N LEU A 122 -24.18 -33.27 5.53
CA LEU A 122 -24.07 -32.18 4.55
C LEU A 122 -23.32 -32.68 3.30
N HIS A 123 -24.07 -33.11 2.29
CA HIS A 123 -23.55 -33.61 1.00
C HIS A 123 -22.59 -32.63 0.30
N ASP A 124 -21.63 -33.21 -0.45
CA ASP A 124 -20.53 -32.57 -1.21
C ASP A 124 -20.96 -31.49 -2.22
N HIS A 125 -22.24 -31.36 -2.53
CA HIS A 125 -22.76 -30.32 -3.43
C HIS A 125 -23.02 -28.97 -2.74
N PHE A 126 -23.02 -28.92 -1.40
CA PHE A 126 -23.13 -27.68 -0.63
C PHE A 126 -21.79 -27.24 -0.02
N ALA A 127 -20.68 -27.51 -0.70
CA ALA A 127 -19.47 -26.72 -0.53
C ALA A 127 -19.71 -25.30 -1.08
N VAL A 128 -20.68 -24.58 -0.53
CA VAL A 128 -20.77 -23.12 -0.66
C VAL A 128 -19.40 -22.64 -0.20
N PRO A 129 -18.57 -22.04 -1.08
CA PRO A 129 -17.29 -21.51 -0.67
C PRO A 129 -17.60 -20.61 0.51
N ARG A 130 -17.07 -20.97 1.70
CA ARG A 130 -17.27 -20.19 2.91
C ARG A 130 -17.04 -18.73 2.50
N PRO A 131 -18.00 -17.81 2.64
CA PRO A 131 -17.63 -16.41 2.65
C PRO A 131 -16.83 -16.24 3.94
N ARG A 132 -15.51 -16.49 3.85
CA ARG A 132 -14.54 -16.32 4.93
C ARG A 132 -14.69 -14.88 5.39
N ALA A 133 -15.48 -14.72 6.45
CA ALA A 133 -15.77 -13.47 7.10
C ALA A 133 -15.98 -12.30 6.12
N ALA A 134 -17.21 -12.12 5.63
CA ALA A 134 -17.75 -10.78 5.65
C ALA A 134 -17.82 -10.37 7.14
N ALA A 135 -16.66 -9.97 7.68
CA ALA A 135 -16.56 -9.07 8.82
C ALA A 135 -17.60 -7.98 8.59
N PRO A 136 -18.32 -7.53 9.63
CA PRO A 136 -19.49 -6.67 9.48
C PRO A 136 -19.17 -5.54 8.50
N LEU A 137 -19.66 -5.69 7.27
CA LEU A 137 -19.14 -4.92 6.13
C LEU A 137 -19.43 -3.43 6.37
N ASP A 138 -20.51 -3.15 7.10
CA ASP A 138 -20.91 -1.81 7.54
C ASP A 138 -19.84 -1.16 8.44
N ALA A 139 -19.52 -1.74 9.61
CA ALA A 139 -18.56 -1.11 10.54
C ALA A 139 -17.12 -1.10 10.02
N ALA A 140 -16.70 -2.17 9.34
CA ALA A 140 -15.33 -2.28 8.81
C ALA A 140 -15.10 -1.32 7.64
N VAL A 141 -16.07 -1.14 6.73
CA VAL A 141 -15.95 -0.17 5.62
C VAL A 141 -16.02 1.25 6.14
N PHE A 142 -16.94 1.58 7.05
CA PHE A 142 -16.96 2.92 7.65
C PHE A 142 -15.68 3.22 8.43
N PHE A 143 -15.13 2.24 9.16
CA PHE A 143 -13.83 2.36 9.81
C PHE A 143 -12.70 2.58 8.80
N THR A 144 -12.69 1.82 7.70
CA THR A 144 -11.71 1.96 6.61
C THR A 144 -11.73 3.36 5.99
N VAL A 145 -12.93 3.83 5.63
CA VAL A 145 -13.12 5.15 5.02
C VAL A 145 -12.76 6.24 6.02
N GLY A 146 -13.15 6.09 7.28
CA GLY A 146 -12.79 7.00 8.38
C GLY A 146 -11.27 7.06 8.61
N CYS A 147 -10.60 5.91 8.64
CA CYS A 147 -9.15 5.82 8.72
C CYS A 147 -8.51 6.51 7.50
N SER A 148 -8.92 6.18 6.28
CA SER A 148 -8.39 6.78 5.06
C SER A 148 -8.53 8.30 5.04
N PHE A 149 -9.67 8.82 5.52
CA PHE A 149 -9.89 10.25 5.67
C PHE A 149 -8.98 10.86 6.76
N ALA A 150 -8.85 10.20 7.91
CA ALA A 150 -7.94 10.64 8.98
C ALA A 150 -6.47 10.67 8.51
N VAL A 151 -6.06 9.70 7.68
CA VAL A 151 -4.75 9.68 7.02
C VAL A 151 -4.57 10.89 6.14
N LEU A 152 -5.54 11.17 5.26
CA LEU A 152 -5.49 12.31 4.35
C LEU A 152 -5.34 13.64 5.10
N VAL A 153 -6.16 13.82 6.16
CA VAL A 153 -6.08 15.00 7.04
C VAL A 153 -4.74 15.07 7.75
N TYR A 154 -4.26 13.95 8.30
CA TYR A 154 -2.94 13.90 8.96
C TYR A 154 -1.82 14.28 7.98
N THR A 155 -1.80 13.75 6.76
CA THR A 155 -0.80 14.11 5.76
C THR A 155 -0.87 15.59 5.38
N ALA A 156 -2.06 16.16 5.23
CA ALA A 156 -2.21 17.59 4.95
C ALA A 156 -1.68 18.47 6.09
N VAL A 157 -1.97 18.10 7.34
CA VAL A 157 -1.46 18.79 8.53
C VAL A 157 0.05 18.62 8.66
N ALA A 158 0.59 17.43 8.45
CA ALA A 158 2.02 17.16 8.49
C ALA A 158 2.78 17.97 7.43
N MET A 159 2.25 18.06 6.21
CA MET A 159 2.82 18.91 5.15
C MET A 159 2.77 20.40 5.53
N ALA A 160 1.68 20.87 6.14
CA ALA A 160 1.57 22.25 6.60
C ALA A 160 2.58 22.56 7.73
N GLU A 161 2.74 21.67 8.71
CA GLU A 161 3.73 21.83 9.78
C GLU A 161 5.17 21.76 9.24
N GLN A 162 5.45 20.83 8.33
CA GLN A 162 6.77 20.76 7.68
C GLN A 162 7.13 22.06 6.96
N SER A 163 6.16 22.74 6.33
CA SER A 163 6.39 24.04 5.70
C SER A 163 6.74 25.15 6.71
N LYS A 164 6.14 25.13 7.91
CA LYS A 164 6.45 26.10 8.97
C LYS A 164 7.84 25.88 9.57
N VAL A 165 8.19 24.62 9.85
CA VAL A 165 9.53 24.25 10.35
C VAL A 165 10.58 24.67 9.35
N GLN A 166 10.34 24.46 8.05
CA GLN A 166 11.26 24.89 7.01
C GLN A 166 11.41 26.41 6.95
N ALA A 167 10.33 27.18 7.09
CA ALA A 167 10.41 28.64 7.17
C ALA A 167 11.19 29.12 8.42
N GLN A 168 11.03 28.44 9.57
CA GLN A 168 11.76 28.75 10.79
C GLN A 168 13.27 28.45 10.63
N ILE A 169 13.62 27.36 9.96
CA ILE A 169 15.02 27.02 9.65
C ILE A 169 15.64 28.07 8.73
N GLU A 170 14.90 28.58 7.74
CA GLU A 170 15.34 29.69 6.89
C GLU A 170 15.52 30.98 7.70
N GLU A 171 14.57 31.33 8.58
CA GLU A 171 14.67 32.51 9.46
C GLU A 171 15.87 32.43 10.41
N GLN A 172 16.13 31.25 11.00
CA GLN A 172 17.26 31.04 11.88
C GLN A 172 18.60 31.01 11.15
N ALA A 173 18.65 30.46 9.93
CA ALA A 173 19.82 30.56 9.07
C ALA A 173 20.14 32.03 8.76
N ASP A 174 19.12 32.84 8.45
CA ASP A 174 19.27 34.28 8.23
C ASP A 174 19.74 35.03 9.49
N ALA A 175 19.24 34.66 10.67
CA ALA A 175 19.68 35.25 11.95
C ALA A 175 21.16 34.93 12.21
N LEU A 176 21.58 33.68 11.98
CA LEU A 176 22.95 33.22 12.19
C LEU A 176 23.96 33.93 11.28
N LEU A 177 23.52 34.38 10.10
CA LEU A 177 24.31 35.18 9.16
C LEU A 177 24.41 36.67 9.57
N ARG A 178 23.50 37.18 10.40
CA ARG A 178 23.48 38.60 10.81
C ARG A 178 24.23 38.88 12.11
N THR A 179 24.43 37.87 12.95
CA THR A 179 25.11 38.03 14.22
C THR A 179 26.61 38.21 14.00
N ASP A 180 27.18 39.33 14.47
CA ASP A 180 28.62 39.60 14.36
C ASP A 180 29.45 38.96 15.49
N ASP A 181 28.83 38.69 16.65
CA ASP A 181 29.51 38.12 17.81
C ASP A 181 29.64 36.59 17.72
N LEU A 182 30.85 36.09 17.93
CA LEU A 182 31.16 34.66 17.84
C LEU A 182 30.43 33.85 18.92
N ALA A 183 30.28 34.40 20.12
CA ALA A 183 29.59 33.70 21.21
C ALA A 183 28.09 33.50 20.90
N GLU A 184 27.43 34.55 20.42
CA GLU A 184 26.03 34.52 20.01
C GLU A 184 25.81 33.67 18.74
N ARG A 185 26.80 33.59 17.84
CA ARG A 185 26.79 32.66 16.69
C ARG A 185 26.88 31.19 17.09
N VAL A 186 27.68 30.86 18.11
CA VAL A 186 27.75 29.47 18.62
C VAL A 186 26.42 29.06 19.26
N GLU A 187 25.78 29.97 20.00
CA GLU A 187 24.47 29.73 20.60
C GLU A 187 23.40 29.53 19.52
N SER A 188 23.32 30.42 18.51
CA SER A 188 22.38 30.28 17.39
C SER A 188 22.64 29.02 16.54
N LEU A 189 23.89 28.58 16.40
CA LEU A 189 24.23 27.32 15.72
C LEU A 189 23.65 26.11 16.48
N GLY A 190 23.65 26.15 17.82
CA GLY A 190 23.01 25.14 18.64
C GLY A 190 21.50 25.08 18.40
N VAL A 191 20.82 26.23 18.40
CA VAL A 191 19.38 26.31 18.13
C VAL A 191 19.04 25.82 16.71
N PHE A 192 19.84 26.22 15.72
CA PHE A 192 19.68 25.76 14.33
C PHE A 192 19.88 24.24 14.20
N ALA A 193 20.88 23.69 14.88
CA ALA A 193 21.16 22.26 14.91
C ALA A 193 19.99 21.46 15.50
N ASP A 194 19.43 21.96 16.61
CA ASP A 194 18.26 21.35 17.24
C ASP A 194 17.04 21.38 16.30
N ALA A 195 16.79 22.51 15.60
CA ALA A 195 15.71 22.62 14.62
C ALA A 195 15.85 21.67 13.41
N MET A 196 17.06 21.53 12.87
CA MET A 196 17.36 20.59 11.77
C MET A 196 17.12 19.13 12.18
N TRP A 197 17.55 18.75 13.38
CA TRP A 197 17.31 17.40 13.90
C TRP A 197 15.82 17.11 14.07
N GLU A 198 15.07 18.09 14.57
CA GLU A 198 13.62 17.99 14.71
C GLU A 198 12.94 17.80 13.35
N GLN A 199 13.35 18.55 12.32
CA GLN A 199 12.86 18.34 10.95
C GLN A 199 13.17 16.92 10.45
N HIS A 200 14.38 16.42 10.69
CA HIS A 200 14.76 15.08 10.26
C HIS A 200 13.91 14.01 10.95
N LEU A 201 13.76 14.08 12.27
CA LEU A 201 12.93 13.15 13.04
C LEU A 201 11.47 13.20 12.60
N LEU A 202 10.93 14.40 12.38
CA LEU A 202 9.57 14.61 11.88
C LEU A 202 9.39 13.99 10.48
N SER A 203 10.35 14.19 9.58
CA SER A 203 10.32 13.62 8.22
C SER A 203 10.37 12.10 8.25
N VAL A 204 11.25 11.50 9.07
CA VAL A 204 11.37 10.04 9.19
C VAL A 204 10.09 9.46 9.79
N ALA A 205 9.59 10.04 10.90
CA ALA A 205 8.36 9.59 11.54
C ALA A 205 7.15 9.72 10.61
N GLY A 206 7.02 10.86 9.93
CA GLY A 206 5.96 11.11 8.94
C GLY A 206 6.02 10.14 7.76
N THR A 207 7.21 9.81 7.26
CA THR A 207 7.39 8.84 6.17
C THR A 207 6.99 7.43 6.62
N VAL A 208 7.50 6.97 7.76
CA VAL A 208 7.17 5.64 8.29
C VAL A 208 5.67 5.51 8.55
N LEU A 209 5.06 6.52 9.17
CA LEU A 209 3.62 6.54 9.43
C LEU A 209 2.85 6.57 8.11
N GLY A 210 3.24 7.40 7.14
CA GLY A 210 2.63 7.43 5.81
C GLY A 210 2.67 6.07 5.10
N CYS A 211 3.80 5.37 5.13
CA CYS A 211 3.92 4.02 4.57
C CYS A 211 3.02 3.01 5.29
N LEU A 212 3.00 3.00 6.62
CA LEU A 212 2.14 2.10 7.40
C LEU A 212 0.66 2.36 7.12
N LEU A 213 0.27 3.62 7.02
CA LEU A 213 -1.09 4.03 6.69
C LEU A 213 -1.48 3.60 5.27
N ALA A 214 -0.59 3.76 4.30
CA ALA A 214 -0.82 3.28 2.93
C ALA A 214 -1.03 1.76 2.89
N ILE A 215 -0.21 0.99 3.61
CA ILE A 215 -0.38 -0.47 3.72
C ILE A 215 -1.73 -0.79 4.38
N MET A 216 -2.07 -0.10 5.47
CA MET A 216 -3.34 -0.30 6.16
C MET A 216 -4.54 -0.05 5.24
N VAL A 217 -4.54 1.05 4.48
CA VAL A 217 -5.61 1.33 3.51
C VAL A 217 -5.73 0.18 2.50
N ASN A 218 -4.62 -0.29 1.92
CA ASN A 218 -4.64 -1.41 0.98
C ASN A 218 -5.21 -2.71 1.58
N VAL A 219 -4.85 -3.03 2.84
CA VAL A 219 -5.40 -4.19 3.55
C VAL A 219 -6.91 -4.05 3.79
N HIS A 220 -7.40 -2.83 3.96
CA HIS A 220 -8.80 -2.58 4.22
C HIS A 220 -9.66 -2.49 2.94
N LEU A 221 -9.07 -2.25 1.77
CA LEU A 221 -9.74 -2.27 0.48
C LEU A 221 -10.18 -3.69 0.03
N ARG A 222 -10.00 -4.72 0.87
CA ARG A 222 -10.46 -6.11 0.64
C ARG A 222 -11.98 -6.26 0.49
N PHE A 223 -12.78 -5.21 0.65
CA PHE A 223 -14.22 -5.27 0.40
C PHE A 223 -14.55 -5.43 -1.09
N HIS A 224 -13.66 -4.98 -1.98
CA HIS A 224 -13.85 -5.14 -3.42
C HIS A 224 -13.27 -6.47 -3.88
N ILE A 225 -14.06 -7.29 -4.59
CA ILE A 225 -13.67 -8.65 -5.00
C ILE A 225 -12.32 -8.64 -5.75
N ARG A 226 -12.09 -7.70 -6.67
CA ARG A 226 -10.83 -7.66 -7.44
C ARG A 226 -9.63 -7.28 -6.58
N VAL A 227 -9.80 -6.33 -5.65
CA VAL A 227 -8.74 -5.97 -4.71
C VAL A 227 -8.49 -7.09 -3.71
N ALA A 228 -9.54 -7.80 -3.29
CA ALA A 228 -9.45 -8.96 -2.42
C ALA A 228 -8.63 -10.09 -3.06
N ILE A 229 -8.81 -10.36 -4.37
CA ILE A 229 -7.99 -11.33 -5.12
C ILE A 229 -6.51 -10.95 -5.04
N ILE A 230 -6.17 -9.68 -5.28
CA ILE A 230 -4.78 -9.22 -5.23
C ILE A 230 -4.20 -9.40 -3.82
N VAL A 231 -4.94 -8.99 -2.79
CA VAL A 231 -4.49 -9.13 -1.39
C VAL A 231 -4.35 -10.60 -0.99
N HIS A 232 -5.27 -11.46 -1.41
CA HIS A 232 -5.19 -12.90 -1.14
C HIS A 232 -4.03 -13.56 -1.89
N THR A 233 -3.82 -13.18 -3.14
CA THR A 233 -2.66 -13.59 -3.95
C THR A 233 -1.37 -13.24 -3.22
N LEU A 234 -1.26 -11.99 -2.75
CA LEU A 234 -0.09 -11.54 -1.98
C LEU A 234 0.07 -12.37 -0.70
N LEU A 235 -0.97 -12.50 0.12
CA LEU A 235 -0.91 -13.27 1.37
C LEU A 235 -0.51 -14.73 1.16
N ARG A 236 -1.03 -15.37 0.10
CA ARG A 236 -0.71 -16.74 -0.29
C ARG A 236 0.74 -16.85 -0.78
N SER A 237 1.19 -15.87 -1.55
CA SER A 237 2.56 -15.82 -2.08
C SER A 237 3.61 -15.49 -1.01
N ILE A 238 3.26 -14.93 0.16
CA ILE A 238 4.24 -14.57 1.20
C ILE A 238 5.12 -15.75 1.62
N SER A 239 4.53 -16.94 1.81
CA SER A 239 5.31 -18.13 2.23
C SER A 239 6.39 -18.51 1.19
N PRO A 240 6.06 -18.78 -0.09
CA PRO A 240 7.08 -19.06 -1.09
C PRO A 240 8.00 -17.85 -1.37
N LEU A 241 7.49 -16.62 -1.30
CA LEU A 241 8.30 -15.41 -1.45
C LEU A 241 9.34 -15.26 -0.34
N LEU A 242 9.02 -15.58 0.92
CA LEU A 242 9.99 -15.52 2.02
C LEU A 242 11.13 -16.53 1.83
N HIS A 243 10.82 -17.74 1.37
CA HIS A 243 11.84 -18.74 1.06
C HIS A 243 12.74 -18.26 -0.09
N PHE A 244 12.13 -17.72 -1.16
CA PHE A 244 12.87 -17.13 -2.26
C PHE A 244 13.70 -15.91 -1.83
N LEU A 245 13.16 -15.06 -0.95
CA LEU A 245 13.84 -13.86 -0.43
C LEU A 245 15.12 -14.23 0.32
N VAL A 246 15.14 -15.33 1.07
CA VAL A 246 16.36 -15.81 1.72
C VAL A 246 17.44 -16.15 0.69
N ILE A 247 17.09 -16.88 -0.37
CA ILE A 247 18.01 -17.23 -1.46
C ILE A 247 18.49 -15.98 -2.20
N PHE A 248 17.58 -15.05 -2.47
CA PHE A 248 17.86 -13.76 -3.07
C PHE A 248 18.87 -12.96 -2.23
N MET A 249 18.63 -12.82 -0.92
CA MET A 249 19.49 -12.04 -0.03
C MET A 249 20.88 -12.66 0.13
N ILE A 250 20.97 -13.99 0.26
CA ILE A 250 22.27 -14.70 0.27
C ILE A 250 23.04 -14.42 -1.01
N SER A 251 22.38 -14.52 -2.17
CA SER A 251 23.01 -14.28 -3.46
C SER A 251 23.42 -12.81 -3.67
N PHE A 252 22.55 -11.89 -3.28
CA PHE A 252 22.75 -10.45 -3.34
C PHE A 252 24.00 -10.05 -2.53
N PHE A 253 24.07 -10.48 -1.27
CA PHE A 253 25.22 -10.19 -0.41
C PHE A 253 26.48 -10.97 -0.79
N ALA A 254 26.38 -12.18 -1.33
CA ALA A 254 27.54 -12.92 -1.82
C ALA A 254 28.21 -12.20 -3.02
N LEU A 255 27.41 -11.73 -3.98
CA LEU A 255 27.90 -10.91 -5.09
C LEU A 255 28.42 -9.56 -4.59
N GLY A 256 27.77 -8.99 -3.58
CA GLY A 256 28.20 -7.77 -2.92
C GLY A 256 29.58 -7.92 -2.30
N PHE A 257 29.76 -8.96 -1.50
CA PHE A 257 31.04 -9.29 -0.89
C PHE A 257 32.14 -9.51 -1.94
N ALA A 258 31.84 -10.16 -3.06
CA ALA A 258 32.80 -10.30 -4.16
C ALA A 258 33.20 -8.93 -4.77
N ALA A 259 32.23 -8.02 -4.92
CA ALA A 259 32.48 -6.66 -5.39
C ALA A 259 33.29 -5.84 -4.39
N SER A 260 33.01 -5.94 -3.08
CA SER A 260 33.77 -5.20 -2.07
C SER A 260 35.22 -5.67 -2.01
N GLN A 261 35.48 -6.97 -2.09
CA GLN A 261 36.87 -7.48 -2.11
C GLN A 261 37.65 -6.99 -3.34
N SER A 262 36.98 -6.82 -4.48
CA SER A 262 37.65 -6.51 -5.74
C SER A 262 37.71 -5.01 -6.07
N LEU A 263 36.74 -4.22 -5.59
CA LEU A 263 36.52 -2.84 -6.01
C LEU A 263 36.52 -1.83 -4.85
N ALA A 264 36.47 -2.26 -3.58
CA ALA A 264 36.36 -1.32 -2.45
C ALA A 264 37.58 -0.40 -2.26
N THR A 265 38.77 -0.81 -2.69
CA THR A 265 39.98 0.01 -2.58
C THR A 265 39.96 1.22 -3.50
N GLU A 266 39.29 1.09 -4.65
CA GLU A 266 39.25 2.13 -5.68
C GLU A 266 37.91 2.88 -5.67
N ARG A 267 36.88 2.33 -5.02
CA ARG A 267 35.51 2.87 -5.06
C ARG A 267 34.86 2.90 -3.68
N SER A 268 34.50 4.11 -3.25
CA SER A 268 33.74 4.33 -2.00
C SER A 268 32.34 3.70 -2.02
N ASP A 269 31.80 3.44 -3.21
CA ASP A 269 30.47 2.84 -3.39
C ASP A 269 30.41 1.43 -2.80
N PHE A 270 31.54 0.72 -2.75
CA PHE A 270 31.63 -0.66 -2.25
C PHE A 270 32.36 -0.78 -0.91
N SER A 271 32.71 0.34 -0.26
CA SER A 271 33.54 0.33 0.96
C SER A 271 32.78 -0.03 2.24
N GLY A 272 31.48 0.23 2.30
CA GLY A 272 30.64 -0.04 3.46
C GLY A 272 29.43 -0.89 3.08
N LEU A 273 28.88 -1.65 4.04
CA LEU A 273 27.71 -2.51 3.80
C LEU A 273 26.48 -1.72 3.32
N GLY A 274 26.26 -0.52 3.87
CA GLY A 274 25.15 0.35 3.49
C GLY A 274 25.30 0.90 2.08
N SER A 275 26.45 1.50 1.76
CA SER A 275 26.74 2.03 0.42
C SER A 275 26.76 0.93 -0.63
N LEU A 276 27.27 -0.25 -0.28
CA LEU A 276 27.27 -1.42 -1.14
C LEU A 276 25.85 -1.89 -1.46
N SER A 277 25.01 -2.02 -0.42
CA SER A 277 23.63 -2.45 -0.60
C SER A 277 22.87 -1.45 -1.47
N GLN A 278 23.03 -0.15 -1.21
CA GLN A 278 22.44 0.91 -2.02
C GLN A 278 22.92 0.84 -3.47
N THR A 279 24.22 0.70 -3.71
CA THR A 279 24.80 0.59 -5.06
C THR A 279 24.28 -0.63 -5.81
N GLN A 280 24.12 -1.77 -5.13
CA GLN A 280 23.54 -2.97 -5.73
C GLN A 280 22.04 -2.82 -6.04
N PHE A 281 21.27 -2.17 -5.16
CA PHE A 281 19.87 -1.85 -5.44
C PHE A 281 19.72 -0.86 -6.59
N ASP A 282 20.53 0.19 -6.63
CA ASP A 282 20.58 1.13 -7.75
C ASP A 282 20.89 0.39 -9.05
N PHE A 283 21.80 -0.57 -9.01
CA PHE A 283 22.13 -1.39 -10.17
C PHE A 283 20.99 -2.34 -10.58
N LEU A 284 20.26 -2.93 -9.63
CA LEU A 284 19.04 -3.70 -9.90
C LEU A 284 17.96 -2.85 -10.59
N LEU A 285 17.83 -1.57 -10.21
CA LEU A 285 16.91 -0.62 -10.82
C LEU A 285 17.38 -0.11 -12.20
N GLY A 286 18.56 -0.54 -12.65
CA GLY A 286 19.14 -0.17 -13.95
C GLY A 286 20.08 1.03 -13.91
N ASN A 287 20.32 1.64 -12.74
CA ASN A 287 21.33 2.68 -12.60
C ASN A 287 22.72 2.06 -12.49
N ARG A 288 23.49 2.16 -13.58
CA ARG A 288 24.83 1.58 -13.65
C ARG A 288 25.80 2.35 -12.73
N PRO A 289 26.53 1.68 -11.82
CA PRO A 289 27.57 2.34 -11.05
C PRO A 289 28.67 2.85 -11.99
N SER A 290 29.21 4.05 -11.71
CA SER A 290 30.18 4.75 -12.56
C SER A 290 31.31 3.82 -13.04
N SER A 291 31.83 4.00 -14.25
CA SER A 291 32.95 3.18 -14.76
C SER A 291 34.33 3.73 -14.43
N GLU A 292 34.40 4.72 -13.55
CA GLU A 292 35.64 5.39 -13.20
C GLU A 292 36.29 4.68 -12.00
N GLY A 293 37.52 4.19 -12.21
CA GLY A 293 38.26 3.41 -11.22
C GLY A 293 37.97 1.91 -11.24
N GLY A 294 39.00 1.10 -11.03
CA GLY A 294 38.96 -0.35 -10.99
C GLY A 294 39.62 -1.03 -12.19
N ALA A 295 39.97 -2.31 -12.01
CA ALA A 295 40.29 -3.19 -13.12
C ALA A 295 39.04 -3.38 -14.00
N ALA A 296 39.02 -2.78 -15.19
CA ALA A 296 37.89 -2.78 -16.11
C ALA A 296 37.34 -4.20 -16.40
N THR A 297 38.22 -5.19 -16.52
CA THR A 297 37.84 -6.59 -16.74
C THR A 297 37.01 -7.15 -15.58
N VAL A 298 37.43 -6.90 -14.33
CA VAL A 298 36.72 -7.39 -13.14
C VAL A 298 35.37 -6.72 -13.02
N GLN A 299 35.31 -5.41 -13.31
CA GLN A 299 34.04 -4.67 -13.31
C GLN A 299 33.05 -5.22 -14.34
N VAL A 300 33.50 -5.45 -15.59
CA VAL A 300 32.65 -5.99 -16.66
C VAL A 300 32.14 -7.38 -16.31
N VAL A 301 33.02 -8.25 -15.78
CA VAL A 301 32.63 -9.60 -15.34
C VAL A 301 31.61 -9.54 -14.21
N TYR A 302 31.88 -8.76 -13.15
CA TYR A 302 30.94 -8.58 -12.03
C TYR A 302 29.58 -8.06 -12.50
N GLN A 303 29.57 -7.00 -13.32
CA GLN A 303 28.34 -6.40 -13.82
C GLN A 303 27.54 -7.37 -14.69
N SER A 304 28.21 -8.15 -15.53
CA SER A 304 27.56 -9.15 -16.39
C SER A 304 26.94 -10.27 -15.56
N VAL A 305 27.70 -10.82 -14.60
CA VAL A 305 27.20 -11.87 -13.70
C VAL A 305 26.04 -11.36 -12.86
N PHE A 306 26.14 -10.16 -12.31
CA PHE A 306 25.07 -9.55 -11.53
C PHE A 306 23.81 -9.34 -12.38
N MET A 307 23.93 -8.80 -13.59
CA MET A 307 22.80 -8.57 -14.48
C MET A 307 22.12 -9.89 -14.88
N ILE A 308 22.89 -10.89 -15.30
CA ILE A 308 22.34 -12.20 -15.68
C ILE A 308 21.68 -12.86 -14.48
N PHE A 309 22.39 -12.97 -13.36
CA PHE A 309 21.90 -13.75 -12.22
C PHE A 309 20.80 -13.01 -11.45
N MET A 310 21.03 -11.76 -11.07
CA MET A 310 20.09 -11.03 -10.22
C MET A 310 18.91 -10.44 -11.00
N MET A 311 19.15 -9.84 -12.17
CA MET A 311 18.08 -9.21 -12.94
C MET A 311 17.34 -10.23 -13.81
N LEU A 312 18.04 -11.07 -14.58
CA LEU A 312 17.35 -12.02 -15.49
C LEU A 312 16.86 -13.29 -14.79
N VAL A 313 17.62 -13.87 -13.86
CA VAL A 313 17.20 -15.14 -13.22
C VAL A 313 16.34 -14.86 -11.99
N MET A 314 16.87 -14.17 -10.98
CA MET A 314 16.17 -14.00 -9.71
C MET A 314 14.85 -13.22 -9.87
N PHE A 315 14.83 -12.12 -10.63
CA PHE A 315 13.59 -11.33 -10.81
C PHE A 315 12.49 -12.10 -11.57
N ASN A 316 12.86 -12.95 -12.53
CA ASN A 316 11.90 -13.79 -13.25
C ASN A 316 11.34 -14.90 -12.36
N VAL A 317 12.14 -15.49 -11.47
CA VAL A 317 11.64 -16.44 -10.47
C VAL A 317 10.67 -15.76 -9.49
N PHE A 318 10.97 -14.54 -9.06
CA PHE A 318 10.06 -13.73 -8.23
C PHE A 318 8.69 -13.53 -8.90
N LEU A 319 8.68 -13.11 -10.17
CA LEU A 319 7.45 -12.95 -10.94
C LEU A 319 6.70 -14.26 -11.13
N ALA A 320 7.40 -15.37 -11.38
CA ALA A 320 6.77 -16.68 -11.55
C ALA A 320 6.03 -17.13 -10.28
N ILE A 321 6.60 -16.91 -9.09
CA ILE A 321 5.95 -17.23 -7.80
C ILE A 321 4.65 -16.44 -7.62
N ILE A 322 4.68 -15.13 -7.94
CA ILE A 322 3.50 -14.28 -7.84
C ILE A 322 2.43 -14.71 -8.86
N MET A 323 2.84 -15.02 -10.09
CA MET A 323 1.91 -15.41 -11.16
C MET A 323 1.22 -16.75 -10.88
N ASP A 324 1.95 -17.71 -10.31
CA ASP A 324 1.39 -19.00 -9.87
C ASP A 324 0.34 -18.81 -8.76
N SER A 325 0.65 -17.98 -7.77
CA SER A 325 -0.29 -17.62 -6.70
C SER A 325 -1.51 -16.90 -7.24
N TYR A 326 -1.32 -15.98 -8.19
CA TYR A 326 -2.40 -15.20 -8.81
C TYR A 326 -3.36 -16.10 -9.60
N SER A 327 -2.80 -16.98 -10.44
CA SER A 327 -3.58 -17.88 -11.29
C SER A 327 -4.46 -18.79 -10.45
N THR A 328 -3.95 -19.26 -9.31
CA THR A 328 -4.73 -20.10 -8.38
C THR A 328 -5.88 -19.32 -7.72
N GLU A 329 -5.67 -18.07 -7.32
CA GLU A 329 -6.73 -17.25 -6.71
C GLU A 329 -7.79 -16.80 -7.74
N VAL A 330 -7.39 -16.53 -8.98
CA VAL A 330 -8.33 -16.19 -10.05
C VAL A 330 -9.25 -17.37 -10.37
N GLN A 331 -8.71 -18.59 -10.44
CA GLN A 331 -9.53 -19.79 -10.64
C GLN A 331 -10.59 -19.94 -9.54
N HIS A 332 -10.24 -19.69 -8.27
CA HIS A 332 -11.21 -19.72 -7.17
C HIS A 332 -12.31 -18.66 -7.26
N VAL A 333 -12.06 -17.52 -7.92
CA VAL A 333 -13.07 -16.45 -8.05
C VAL A 333 -13.90 -16.58 -9.32
N GLN A 334 -13.37 -17.15 -10.41
CA GLN A 334 -14.15 -17.40 -11.63
C GLN A 334 -15.35 -18.34 -11.38
N ASP A 335 -15.29 -19.16 -10.33
CA ASP A 335 -16.42 -19.97 -9.87
C ASP A 335 -17.58 -19.11 -9.28
N ILE A 336 -17.33 -17.85 -8.94
CA ILE A 336 -18.31 -16.90 -8.41
C ILE A 336 -18.85 -16.05 -9.57
N LYS A 337 -19.95 -16.50 -10.17
CA LYS A 337 -20.62 -15.93 -11.37
C LYS A 337 -21.10 -14.46 -11.29
N VAL A 338 -20.80 -13.71 -10.22
CA VAL A 338 -21.38 -12.40 -9.96
C VAL A 338 -20.30 -11.37 -9.66
N GLU A 339 -19.67 -10.82 -10.70
CA GLU A 339 -18.77 -9.66 -10.57
C GLU A 339 -19.52 -8.36 -10.91
N PHE A 340 -19.55 -7.40 -9.98
CA PHE A 340 -20.06 -6.05 -10.24
C PHE A 340 -18.97 -4.98 -10.04
N THR A 341 -19.28 -3.75 -10.47
CA THR A 341 -18.40 -2.60 -10.29
C THR A 341 -18.34 -2.19 -8.81
N LEU A 342 -17.19 -1.66 -8.36
CA LEU A 342 -16.98 -1.24 -6.97
C LEU A 342 -18.08 -0.29 -6.46
N PHE A 343 -18.47 0.67 -7.29
CA PHE A 343 -19.51 1.62 -6.94
C PHE A 343 -20.88 0.96 -6.78
N TYR A 344 -21.16 -0.07 -7.59
CA TYR A 344 -22.39 -0.83 -7.48
C TYR A 344 -22.42 -1.64 -6.19
N ASP A 345 -21.32 -2.32 -5.82
CA ASP A 345 -21.23 -3.06 -4.55
C ASP A 345 -21.41 -2.15 -3.34
N VAL A 346 -20.76 -0.98 -3.33
CA VAL A 346 -20.89 -0.01 -2.25
C VAL A 346 -22.30 0.56 -2.17
N TRP A 347 -22.92 0.89 -3.32
CA TRP A 347 -24.30 1.37 -3.37
C TRP A 347 -25.30 0.30 -2.95
N LEU A 348 -25.09 -0.95 -3.37
CA LEU A 348 -25.89 -2.10 -2.96
C LEU A 348 -25.82 -2.29 -1.46
N LEU A 349 -24.62 -2.19 -0.87
CA LEU A 349 -24.43 -2.31 0.57
C LEU A 349 -25.13 -1.18 1.34
N ALA A 350 -24.96 0.07 0.87
CA ALA A 350 -25.59 1.23 1.47
C ALA A 350 -27.12 1.16 1.39
N SER A 351 -27.65 0.77 0.23
CA SER A 351 -29.09 0.62 0.02
C SER A 351 -29.67 -0.55 0.84
N GLN A 352 -28.95 -1.66 0.99
CA GLN A 352 -29.32 -2.74 1.91
C GLN A 352 -29.36 -2.27 3.36
N ALA A 353 -28.36 -1.52 3.81
CA ALA A 353 -28.32 -1.00 5.17
C ALA A 353 -29.48 -0.04 5.46
N VAL A 354 -29.83 0.81 4.49
CA VAL A 354 -30.93 1.78 4.61
C VAL A 354 -32.31 1.11 4.51
N ASN A 355 -32.51 0.23 3.54
CA ASN A 355 -33.84 -0.29 3.19
C ASN A 355 -34.24 -1.53 4.00
N LEU A 356 -33.31 -2.47 4.24
CA LEU A 356 -33.66 -3.71 4.93
C LEU A 356 -33.70 -3.49 6.45
N ARG A 357 -32.88 -2.60 7.02
CA ARG A 357 -32.77 -2.36 8.48
C ARG A 357 -32.61 -3.64 9.34
N TRP A 358 -32.35 -4.79 8.72
CA TRP A 358 -32.22 -6.06 9.42
C TRP A 358 -30.95 -6.09 10.24
N SER A 359 -31.03 -6.72 11.42
CA SER A 359 -29.86 -7.09 12.20
C SER A 359 -28.98 -8.06 11.39
N ARG A 360 -27.68 -8.07 11.70
CA ARG A 360 -26.70 -8.91 11.03
C ARG A 360 -27.08 -10.39 11.09
N ASP A 361 -27.50 -10.85 12.26
CA ASP A 361 -27.86 -12.25 12.49
C ASP A 361 -29.08 -12.66 11.66
N LYS A 362 -30.05 -11.74 11.53
CA LYS A 362 -31.24 -11.94 10.69
C LYS A 362 -30.89 -12.07 9.20
N ARG A 363 -29.92 -11.28 8.69
CA ARG A 363 -29.45 -11.40 7.29
C ARG A 363 -28.79 -12.76 7.04
N TRP A 364 -27.89 -13.19 7.92
CA TRP A 364 -27.18 -14.46 7.75
C TRP A 364 -28.09 -15.66 7.88
N MET A 365 -29.00 -15.65 8.86
CA MET A 365 -29.99 -16.72 8.95
C MET A 365 -30.85 -16.82 7.70
N PHE A 366 -31.23 -15.69 7.10
CA PHE A 366 -32.00 -15.71 5.87
C PHE A 366 -31.20 -16.32 4.71
N VAL A 367 -29.91 -16.00 4.59
CA VAL A 367 -29.03 -16.63 3.59
C VAL A 367 -28.89 -18.14 3.84
N LEU A 368 -28.74 -18.56 5.10
CA LEU A 368 -28.70 -19.99 5.46
C LEU A 368 -30.01 -20.69 5.14
N LEU A 369 -31.14 -20.03 5.35
CA LEU A 369 -32.46 -20.54 5.04
C LEU A 369 -32.65 -20.73 3.53
N LEU A 370 -32.18 -19.77 2.72
CA LEU A 370 -32.15 -19.88 1.25
C LEU A 370 -31.16 -20.94 0.75
N ALA A 371 -30.06 -21.16 1.47
CA ALA A 371 -29.07 -22.18 1.11
C ALA A 371 -29.55 -23.60 1.43
N ARG A 372 -30.35 -23.77 2.50
CA ARG A 372 -30.92 -25.06 2.92
C ARG A 372 -32.15 -25.49 2.12
N THR A 373 -32.68 -24.61 1.28
CA THR A 373 -33.88 -24.94 0.50
C THR A 373 -33.52 -25.98 -0.57
N PRO A 374 -34.25 -27.11 -0.66
CA PRO A 374 -33.92 -28.20 -1.58
C PRO A 374 -33.85 -27.76 -3.05
N GLU A 375 -33.05 -28.48 -3.84
CA GLU A 375 -32.63 -28.12 -5.22
C GLU A 375 -33.78 -27.90 -6.21
N GLU A 376 -34.99 -28.41 -5.95
CA GLU A 376 -36.19 -28.06 -6.71
C GLU A 376 -36.62 -26.64 -6.34
N ARG A 377 -35.89 -25.63 -6.83
CA ARG A 377 -36.19 -24.22 -6.62
C ARG A 377 -37.38 -23.83 -7.49
N PRO A 378 -38.60 -23.65 -6.95
CA PRO A 378 -39.63 -22.96 -7.70
C PRO A 378 -39.12 -21.54 -8.01
N SER A 379 -39.27 -21.10 -9.25
CA SER A 379 -38.97 -19.72 -9.64
C SER A 379 -39.73 -18.77 -8.71
N ILE A 380 -39.01 -17.99 -7.89
CA ILE A 380 -39.63 -17.07 -6.94
C ILE A 380 -40.14 -15.86 -7.72
N SER A 381 -41.37 -15.94 -8.20
CA SER A 381 -41.98 -14.90 -9.04
C SER A 381 -42.82 -13.90 -8.26
N SER A 382 -43.31 -14.31 -7.08
CA SER A 382 -44.18 -13.50 -6.23
C SER A 382 -43.74 -13.52 -4.77
N GLU A 383 -44.20 -12.53 -4.02
CA GLU A 383 -44.01 -12.46 -2.56
C GLU A 383 -44.60 -13.70 -1.86
N GLU A 384 -45.73 -14.20 -2.34
CA GLU A 384 -46.38 -15.42 -1.85
C GLU A 384 -45.50 -16.66 -2.06
N ASP A 385 -44.79 -16.74 -3.19
CA ASP A 385 -43.86 -17.85 -3.45
C ASP A 385 -42.70 -17.83 -2.45
N LEU A 386 -42.16 -16.64 -2.12
CA LEU A 386 -41.12 -16.51 -1.10
C LEU A 386 -41.63 -16.93 0.28
N LYS A 387 -42.86 -16.54 0.65
CA LYS A 387 -43.48 -16.95 1.91
C LYS A 387 -43.69 -18.45 1.98
N ARG A 388 -44.16 -19.07 0.89
CA ARG A 388 -44.33 -20.53 0.78
C ARG A 388 -43.00 -21.25 0.88
N LEU A 389 -41.98 -20.73 0.23
CA LEU A 389 -40.63 -21.26 0.27
C LEU A 389 -40.07 -21.23 1.70
N VAL A 390 -40.18 -20.10 2.39
CA VAL A 390 -39.77 -19.96 3.80
C VAL A 390 -40.57 -20.90 4.70
N ALA A 391 -41.88 -21.03 4.49
CA ALA A 391 -42.72 -21.95 5.26
C ALA A 391 -42.41 -23.43 5.03
N ALA A 392 -41.86 -23.78 3.86
CA ALA A 392 -41.47 -25.15 3.51
C ALA A 392 -40.07 -25.53 4.04
N CYS A 393 -39.27 -24.57 4.50
CA CYS A 393 -37.93 -24.83 5.01
C CYS A 393 -37.96 -25.60 6.34
N PRO A 394 -37.14 -26.66 6.49
CA PRO A 394 -37.03 -27.39 7.75
C PRO A 394 -36.46 -26.50 8.86
N GLY A 395 -37.07 -26.55 10.05
CA GLY A 395 -36.68 -25.72 11.20
C GLY A 395 -37.37 -24.34 11.28
N VAL A 396 -38.29 -24.06 10.36
CA VAL A 396 -39.16 -22.87 10.42
C VAL A 396 -40.51 -23.24 11.06
N GLU A 397 -40.87 -22.58 12.15
CA GLU A 397 -42.20 -22.68 12.76
C GLU A 397 -43.03 -21.45 12.40
N ALA A 398 -44.25 -21.66 11.88
CA ALA A 398 -45.19 -20.57 11.63
C ALA A 398 -45.73 -20.05 12.97
N ILE A 399 -45.59 -18.73 13.20
CA ILE A 399 -46.10 -18.03 14.38
C ILE A 399 -47.12 -16.98 13.95
N GLU A 400 -47.91 -16.46 14.89
CA GLU A 400 -48.89 -15.42 14.59
C GLU A 400 -48.16 -14.16 14.06
N GLY A 401 -48.35 -13.86 12.77
CA GLY A 401 -47.73 -12.71 12.10
C GLY A 401 -46.32 -12.93 11.52
N GLY A 402 -45.78 -14.16 11.52
CA GLY A 402 -44.47 -14.41 10.93
C GLY A 402 -43.96 -15.85 11.02
N TRP A 403 -42.64 -15.99 10.93
CA TRP A 403 -41.93 -17.27 10.96
C TRP A 403 -40.81 -17.20 11.99
N LEU A 404 -40.79 -18.17 12.91
CA LEU A 404 -39.70 -18.38 13.86
C LEU A 404 -38.73 -19.38 13.25
N PHE A 405 -37.49 -18.97 13.05
CA PHE A 405 -36.43 -19.88 12.66
C PHE A 405 -35.53 -20.16 13.85
N ARG A 406 -35.44 -21.43 14.23
CA ARG A 406 -34.53 -21.89 15.28
C ARG A 406 -33.26 -22.40 14.63
N HIS A 407 -32.13 -21.77 14.96
CA HIS A 407 -30.82 -22.25 14.56
C HIS A 407 -29.96 -22.49 15.79
N GLU A 408 -29.32 -23.65 15.87
CA GLU A 408 -28.51 -24.05 17.02
C GLU A 408 -27.42 -23.01 17.35
N VAL A 409 -26.79 -22.46 16.32
CA VAL A 409 -25.68 -21.48 16.44
C VAL A 409 -26.15 -20.03 16.61
N TYR A 410 -27.18 -19.60 15.87
CA TYR A 410 -27.57 -18.18 15.79
C TYR A 410 -28.77 -17.85 16.70
N GLY A 411 -29.30 -18.85 17.40
CA GLY A 411 -30.48 -18.73 18.24
C GLY A 411 -31.77 -18.60 17.44
N ASP A 412 -32.80 -18.14 18.15
CA ASP A 412 -34.15 -17.99 17.63
C ASP A 412 -34.33 -16.59 17.05
N THR A 413 -34.62 -16.50 15.75
CA THR A 413 -34.95 -15.20 15.13
C THR A 413 -36.28 -15.28 14.38
N THR A 414 -37.06 -14.21 14.48
CA THR A 414 -38.36 -14.10 13.83
C THR A 414 -38.28 -13.23 12.57
N PHE A 415 -38.92 -13.70 11.51
CA PHE A 415 -39.16 -12.94 10.27
C PHE A 415 -40.63 -12.58 10.21
N SER A 416 -40.95 -11.28 10.12
CA SER A 416 -42.33 -10.86 9.89
C SER A 416 -42.69 -10.94 8.40
N GLY A 417 -43.99 -10.98 8.09
CA GLY A 417 -44.49 -10.83 6.71
C GLY A 417 -43.92 -9.59 6.02
N ASP A 418 -43.90 -8.47 6.74
CA ASP A 418 -43.39 -7.19 6.25
C ASP A 418 -41.89 -7.22 5.94
N ASP A 419 -41.11 -7.98 6.72
CA ASP A 419 -39.68 -8.14 6.45
C ASP A 419 -39.45 -8.85 5.12
N LEU A 420 -40.17 -9.96 4.88
CA LEU A 420 -40.06 -10.70 3.62
C LEU A 420 -40.59 -9.87 2.44
N ALA A 421 -41.66 -9.11 2.64
CA ALA A 421 -42.20 -8.19 1.62
C ALA A 421 -41.18 -7.09 1.26
N ARG A 422 -40.51 -6.51 2.26
CA ARG A 422 -39.43 -5.52 2.03
C ARG A 422 -38.24 -6.14 1.32
N PHE A 423 -37.86 -7.36 1.69
CA PHE A 423 -36.79 -8.09 1.01
C PHE A 423 -37.14 -8.34 -0.46
N PHE A 424 -38.34 -8.88 -0.72
CA PHE A 424 -38.82 -9.15 -2.06
C PHE A 424 -38.95 -7.87 -2.89
N GLY A 425 -39.51 -6.80 -2.33
CA GLY A 425 -39.61 -5.50 -3.01
C GLY A 425 -38.24 -4.90 -3.33
N PHE A 426 -37.29 -4.99 -2.40
CA PHE A 426 -35.93 -4.49 -2.60
C PHE A 426 -35.20 -5.26 -3.71
N TYR A 427 -35.19 -6.59 -3.66
CA TYR A 427 -34.52 -7.41 -4.67
C TYR A 427 -35.27 -7.49 -6.00
N GLY A 428 -36.61 -7.49 -5.96
CA GLY A 428 -37.45 -7.41 -7.15
C GLY A 428 -37.28 -6.10 -7.91
N SER A 429 -36.90 -5.02 -7.22
CA SER A 429 -36.56 -3.74 -7.84
C SER A 429 -35.17 -3.72 -8.49
N MET A 430 -34.32 -4.72 -8.23
CA MET A 430 -32.99 -4.78 -8.83
C MET A 430 -33.08 -5.37 -10.24
N PRO A 431 -32.70 -4.60 -11.28
CA PRO A 431 -32.79 -5.05 -12.67
C PRO A 431 -31.97 -6.31 -12.97
N ILE A 432 -31.00 -6.61 -12.11
CA ILE A 432 -29.91 -7.56 -12.35
C ILE A 432 -30.23 -8.99 -11.90
N LEU A 433 -31.16 -9.18 -10.95
CA LEU A 433 -31.62 -10.52 -10.57
C LEU A 433 -32.61 -11.11 -11.58
N HIS A 434 -33.21 -10.24 -12.39
CA HIS A 434 -33.93 -10.63 -13.59
C HIS A 434 -32.93 -10.80 -14.73
N MET A 435 -31.90 -11.64 -14.56
CA MET A 435 -31.26 -12.18 -15.75
C MET A 435 -32.33 -13.04 -16.42
N PRO A 436 -32.82 -12.68 -17.63
CA PRO A 436 -33.71 -13.55 -18.35
C PRO A 436 -32.95 -14.87 -18.45
N GLU A 437 -33.52 -15.93 -17.88
CA GLU A 437 -33.01 -17.27 -18.10
C GLU A 437 -32.76 -17.39 -19.61
N ALA A 438 -31.62 -17.94 -20.01
CA ALA A 438 -31.28 -18.24 -21.40
C ALA A 438 -32.27 -19.23 -22.07
N ALA A 439 -33.48 -19.38 -21.51
CA ALA A 439 -34.59 -20.17 -21.97
C ALA A 439 -35.09 -19.78 -23.38
N ASP A 440 -34.74 -18.59 -23.89
CA ASP A 440 -35.12 -18.18 -25.25
C ASP A 440 -34.02 -18.41 -26.32
N GLU A 441 -32.77 -18.71 -25.95
CA GLU A 441 -31.77 -19.07 -26.98
C GLU A 441 -31.99 -20.49 -27.54
N ALA A 442 -32.55 -21.40 -26.75
CA ALA A 442 -32.91 -22.75 -27.23
C ALA A 442 -34.19 -22.78 -28.10
N GLN A 443 -35.07 -21.79 -28.01
CA GLN A 443 -36.27 -21.71 -28.89
C GLN A 443 -36.06 -20.87 -30.15
N THR A 444 -34.95 -20.13 -30.25
CA THR A 444 -34.63 -19.33 -31.44
C THR A 444 -33.82 -20.11 -32.48
N GLU A 445 -33.13 -21.20 -32.10
CA GLU A 445 -32.45 -22.08 -33.07
C GLU A 445 -33.42 -22.93 -33.91
N ASP A 446 -34.62 -23.28 -33.39
CA ASP A 446 -35.58 -24.12 -34.14
C ASP A 446 -36.52 -23.30 -35.06
N LYS A 447 -36.39 -21.97 -35.08
CA LYS A 447 -37.15 -21.07 -35.98
C LYS A 447 -36.30 -20.36 -37.04
N LEU A 448 -34.99 -20.60 -37.09
CA LEU A 448 -34.10 -20.06 -38.13
C LEU A 448 -33.66 -21.15 -39.13
N GLY A 449 -34.64 -21.88 -39.65
CA GLY A 449 -34.52 -22.56 -40.92
C GLY A 449 -34.50 -21.56 -42.08
N GLY A 450 -33.30 -21.10 -42.45
CA GLY A 450 -33.03 -20.48 -43.76
C GLY A 450 -32.98 -18.95 -43.77
N GLY A 451 -31.76 -18.40 -43.75
CA GLY A 451 -31.51 -16.99 -44.11
C GLY A 451 -30.26 -16.44 -43.44
N GLY A 452 -29.18 -16.29 -44.19
CA GLY A 452 -27.84 -16.02 -43.65
C GLY A 452 -27.58 -14.63 -43.03
N LEU A 453 -26.64 -14.66 -42.07
CA LEU A 453 -25.61 -13.66 -41.67
C LEU A 453 -26.02 -12.36 -40.92
N PRO A 454 -25.11 -11.74 -40.13
CA PRO A 454 -23.89 -12.23 -39.48
C PRO A 454 -23.81 -11.91 -37.97
N ILE A 455 -23.31 -12.84 -37.17
CA ILE A 455 -22.84 -12.56 -35.81
C ILE A 455 -21.41 -12.01 -35.89
N MET A 456 -21.23 -10.84 -35.30
CA MET A 456 -19.95 -10.14 -35.12
C MET A 456 -19.07 -10.97 -34.17
N ARG A 457 -18.13 -11.73 -34.74
CA ARG A 457 -17.06 -12.39 -33.97
C ARG A 457 -16.07 -11.32 -33.50
N THR A 458 -15.80 -11.32 -32.20
CA THR A 458 -14.64 -10.65 -31.61
C THR A 458 -13.34 -11.26 -32.18
N PRO A 459 -12.33 -10.46 -32.55
CA PRO A 459 -11.13 -10.95 -33.20
C PRO A 459 -10.02 -11.18 -32.17
N GLU A 460 -9.92 -12.35 -31.55
CA GLU A 460 -8.71 -12.63 -30.73
C GLU A 460 -8.40 -14.10 -30.42
N ALA A 461 -8.86 -15.07 -31.22
CA ALA A 461 -8.55 -16.48 -30.98
C ALA A 461 -8.32 -17.33 -32.25
N ALA A 462 -7.83 -16.71 -33.33
CA ALA A 462 -7.69 -17.38 -34.63
C ALA A 462 -6.23 -17.54 -35.14
N ASP A 463 -5.21 -17.18 -34.35
CA ASP A 463 -3.82 -17.19 -34.84
C ASP A 463 -2.87 -18.24 -34.20
N GLU A 464 -3.35 -19.11 -33.30
CA GLU A 464 -2.49 -20.15 -32.71
C GLU A 464 -2.67 -21.57 -33.27
N ALA A 465 -3.63 -21.81 -34.16
CA ALA A 465 -3.90 -23.15 -34.70
C ALA A 465 -3.36 -23.40 -36.12
N ARG A 466 -2.44 -22.57 -36.64
CA ARG A 466 -1.98 -22.67 -38.05
C ARG A 466 -0.47 -22.73 -38.27
N THR A 467 0.32 -22.99 -37.23
CA THR A 467 1.80 -22.97 -37.30
C THR A 467 2.49 -24.27 -36.88
N GLU A 468 1.79 -25.32 -36.48
CA GLU A 468 2.43 -26.60 -36.09
C GLU A 468 2.52 -27.64 -37.21
N ASP A 469 1.93 -27.40 -38.39
CA ASP A 469 1.91 -28.40 -39.48
C ASP A 469 2.97 -28.14 -40.59
N LYS A 470 4.01 -27.32 -40.29
CA LYS A 470 5.01 -26.90 -41.30
C LYS A 470 6.48 -26.84 -40.86
N LEU A 471 6.90 -27.63 -39.88
CA LEU A 471 8.33 -27.78 -39.56
C LEU A 471 8.74 -29.25 -39.31
N GLY A 472 8.36 -30.10 -40.26
CA GLY A 472 9.01 -31.39 -40.51
C GLY A 472 9.45 -31.44 -41.96
N ASN A 473 10.64 -30.90 -42.26
CA ASN A 473 11.53 -31.18 -43.41
C ASN A 473 12.34 -29.94 -43.83
N LEU A 474 13.52 -29.76 -43.25
CA LEU A 474 14.74 -29.36 -43.98
C LEU A 474 15.95 -29.45 -43.04
N ALA A 475 16.75 -30.49 -43.28
CA ALA A 475 18.12 -30.60 -42.81
C ALA A 475 19.03 -29.73 -43.70
N ILE A 476 19.93 -28.98 -43.07
CA ILE A 476 21.41 -28.97 -43.20
C ILE A 476 21.95 -28.38 -41.90
#